data_AF-M2QCF1-F1
#
_entry.id   AF-M2QCF1-F1
#
_cell.length_a   1.000
_cell.length_b   1.000
_cell.length_c   1.000
_cell.angle_alpha   90.00
_cell.angle_beta   90.00
_cell.angle_gamma   90.00
#
_symmetry.space_group_name_H-M   'P 1'
#
loop_
_entity.id
_entity.type
_entity.pdbx_description
1 polymer ?
#
loop_
_entity_poly.entity_id
_entity_poly.type
_entity_poly.pdbx_seq_one_letter_code
_entity_poly.pdbx_strand_id
1 'polypeptide(L)'
;MLITTADAGTGRPRLTHVDCRRSGSGYLAYAPDADSPWYEDLLVSPQATLDIDGVPHAAHAVPLEGGERGFSLRLLELDAARGRAIAGQLLVHHAELREALAAARSELDGVPVAGRSGLRRELLGHCVTFCNGLRMHHLREDGAFTAIEKAHPGLVPALNRLREEHETVSRALLDLDALLQGEGEVESTALREEFERIAGGLEAHFAYEEANLLPALRGEGAAVSLSQLGNEP
;
A
#
# COMPACT_ATOMS: atom_id res chain seq x y z
N MET A 1 -24.39 -7.40 3.14
CA MET A 1 -23.37 -7.02 2.14
C MET A 1 -22.07 -7.68 2.54
N LEU A 2 -21.33 -8.26 1.59
CA LEU A 2 -20.01 -8.81 1.90
C LEU A 2 -19.00 -7.65 1.97
N ILE A 3 -18.19 -7.61 3.02
CA ILE A 3 -17.08 -6.66 3.16
C ILE A 3 -15.77 -7.41 3.41
N THR A 4 -14.68 -6.90 2.86
CA THR A 4 -13.32 -7.29 3.21
C THR A 4 -12.70 -6.21 4.08
N THR A 5 -12.26 -6.57 5.29
CA THR A 5 -11.47 -5.73 6.21
C THR A 5 -10.06 -6.30 6.37
N ALA A 6 -9.09 -5.48 6.78
CA ALA A 6 -7.76 -5.97 7.16
C ALA A 6 -7.78 -6.34 8.66
N ASP A 7 -7.50 -7.60 8.98
CA ASP A 7 -7.51 -8.10 10.36
C ASP A 7 -6.62 -7.26 11.30
N ALA A 8 -7.17 -6.79 12.41
CA ALA A 8 -6.50 -5.87 13.33
C ALA A 8 -5.14 -6.37 13.87
N GLY A 9 -4.97 -7.70 14.03
CA GLY A 9 -3.77 -8.31 14.60
C GLY A 9 -2.74 -8.83 13.59
N THR A 10 -3.19 -9.27 12.41
CA THR A 10 -2.36 -9.95 11.41
C THR A 10 -2.33 -9.27 10.04
N GLY A 11 -3.26 -8.36 9.77
CA GLY A 11 -3.39 -7.66 8.50
C GLY A 11 -4.07 -8.41 7.37
N ARG A 12 -4.33 -9.70 7.55
CA ARG A 12 -4.87 -10.55 6.50
C ARG A 12 -6.31 -10.14 6.15
N PRO A 13 -6.73 -10.30 4.88
CA PRO A 13 -8.10 -9.99 4.48
C PRO A 13 -9.09 -10.88 5.22
N ARG A 14 -10.05 -10.24 5.89
CA ARG A 14 -11.18 -10.85 6.59
C ARG A 14 -12.46 -10.55 5.82
N LEU A 15 -13.06 -11.58 5.25
CA LEU A 15 -14.36 -11.49 4.61
C LEU A 15 -15.46 -11.65 5.65
N THR A 16 -16.34 -10.66 5.79
CA THR A 16 -17.46 -10.64 6.74
C THR A 16 -18.74 -10.21 6.05
N HIS A 17 -19.87 -10.87 6.32
CA HIS A 17 -21.17 -10.36 5.87
C HIS A 17 -21.72 -9.39 6.92
N VAL A 18 -21.94 -8.13 6.53
CA VAL A 18 -22.42 -7.06 7.42
C VAL A 18 -23.72 -6.47 6.88
N ASP A 19 -24.64 -6.19 7.80
CA ASP A 19 -25.91 -5.51 7.49
C ASP A 19 -25.66 -4.02 7.30
N CYS A 20 -25.64 -3.64 6.03
CA CYS A 20 -25.34 -2.27 5.60
C CYS A 20 -26.55 -1.65 4.89
N ARG A 21 -26.89 -0.42 5.28
CA ARG A 21 -27.97 0.36 4.68
C ARG A 21 -27.39 1.49 3.84
N ARG A 22 -27.83 1.62 2.58
CA ARG A 22 -27.41 2.73 1.70
C ARG A 22 -27.76 4.09 2.31
N SER A 23 -26.82 5.02 2.31
CA SER A 23 -26.98 6.39 2.80
C SER A 23 -26.18 7.37 1.92
N GLY A 24 -26.89 8.21 1.17
CA GLY A 24 -26.28 9.10 0.17
C GLY A 24 -25.46 8.33 -0.87
N SER A 25 -24.19 8.70 -1.01
CA SER A 25 -23.19 8.06 -1.88
C SER A 25 -22.44 6.89 -1.22
N GLY A 26 -22.79 6.50 0.01
CA GLY A 26 -22.13 5.44 0.76
C GLY A 26 -23.12 4.51 1.47
N TYR A 27 -22.64 3.85 2.52
CA TYR A 27 -23.40 2.89 3.31
C TYR A 27 -23.19 3.12 4.81
N LEU A 28 -24.20 2.84 5.64
CA LEU A 28 -24.10 2.77 7.09
C LEU A 28 -24.02 1.30 7.48
N ALA A 29 -22.96 0.92 8.19
CA ALA A 29 -22.72 -0.42 8.72
C ALA A 29 -22.87 -0.38 10.25
N TYR A 30 -23.85 -1.10 10.79
CA TYR A 30 -24.08 -1.14 12.23
C TYR A 30 -23.41 -2.38 12.86
N ALA A 31 -22.79 -2.20 14.02
CA ALA A 31 -22.09 -3.25 14.77
C ALA A 31 -22.70 -3.42 16.18
N PRO A 32 -23.98 -3.83 16.29
CA PRO A 32 -24.69 -3.93 17.56
C PRO A 32 -24.07 -4.99 18.48
N ASP A 33 -23.50 -6.06 17.91
CA ASP A 33 -22.89 -7.17 18.64
C ASP A 33 -21.44 -6.85 19.00
N ALA A 34 -21.09 -6.98 20.28
CA ALA A 34 -19.73 -6.72 20.79
C ALA A 34 -18.66 -7.52 20.01
N ASP A 35 -18.93 -8.80 19.74
CA ASP A 35 -18.08 -9.73 18.96
C ASP A 35 -18.13 -9.48 17.44
N SER A 36 -17.94 -8.22 17.04
CA SER A 36 -17.79 -7.80 15.64
C SER A 36 -16.31 -7.59 15.32
N PRO A 37 -15.52 -8.61 14.91
CA PRO A 37 -14.08 -8.44 14.65
C PRO A 37 -13.81 -7.42 13.55
N TRP A 38 -14.67 -7.35 12.53
CA TRP A 38 -14.62 -6.34 11.46
C TRP A 38 -14.75 -4.89 11.98
N TYR A 39 -15.33 -4.68 13.16
CA TYR A 39 -15.42 -3.35 13.77
C TYR A 39 -14.07 -2.93 14.36
N GLU A 40 -13.40 -3.83 15.07
CA GLU A 40 -12.05 -3.60 15.61
C GLU A 40 -11.01 -3.46 14.47
N ASP A 41 -11.13 -4.28 13.42
CA ASP A 41 -10.40 -4.13 12.16
C ASP A 41 -10.52 -2.70 11.61
N LEU A 42 -11.75 -2.15 11.55
CA LEU A 42 -11.99 -0.79 11.04
C LEU A 42 -11.55 0.33 11.98
N LEU A 43 -11.43 0.09 13.28
CA LEU A 43 -10.80 1.05 14.21
C LEU A 43 -9.29 1.16 13.98
N VAL A 44 -8.61 0.04 13.77
CA VAL A 44 -7.17 0.00 13.45
C VAL A 44 -6.91 0.41 11.99
N SER A 45 -7.84 0.09 11.10
CA SER A 45 -7.69 0.19 9.66
C SER A 45 -9.00 0.66 9.02
N PRO A 46 -9.25 1.99 8.93
CA PRO A 46 -10.53 2.55 8.48
C PRO A 46 -10.72 2.48 6.95
N GLN A 47 -10.42 1.33 6.34
CA GLN A 47 -10.71 1.03 4.93
C GLN A 47 -11.29 -0.37 4.83
N ALA A 48 -12.24 -0.53 3.93
CA ALA A 48 -12.85 -1.81 3.58
C ALA A 48 -13.16 -1.85 2.09
N THR A 49 -13.38 -3.06 1.58
CA THR A 49 -13.88 -3.28 0.22
C THR A 49 -15.25 -3.90 0.30
N LEU A 50 -16.21 -3.28 -0.35
CA LEU A 50 -17.61 -3.63 -0.34
C LEU A 50 -17.91 -4.38 -1.63
N ASP A 51 -18.41 -5.61 -1.53
CA ASP A 51 -19.03 -6.27 -2.68
C ASP A 51 -20.41 -5.63 -2.92
N ILE A 52 -20.54 -4.94 -4.05
CA ILE A 52 -21.79 -4.34 -4.50
C ILE A 52 -22.13 -4.99 -5.83
N ASP A 53 -23.17 -5.83 -5.83
CA ASP A 53 -23.67 -6.56 -7.00
C ASP A 53 -22.58 -7.40 -7.72
N GLY A 54 -21.63 -7.97 -6.97
CA GLY A 54 -20.52 -8.77 -7.50
C GLY A 54 -19.31 -7.94 -7.97
N VAL A 55 -19.33 -6.62 -7.76
CA VAL A 55 -18.23 -5.70 -8.08
C VAL A 55 -17.58 -5.22 -6.77
N PRO A 56 -16.24 -5.34 -6.62
CA PRO A 56 -15.56 -4.82 -5.44
C PRO A 56 -15.46 -3.29 -5.50
N HIS A 57 -15.82 -2.63 -4.41
CA HIS A 57 -15.78 -1.18 -4.26
C HIS A 57 -15.01 -0.77 -3.00
N ALA A 58 -13.93 -0.04 -3.20
CA ALA A 58 -13.17 0.64 -2.16
C ALA A 58 -14.05 1.57 -1.31
N ALA A 59 -13.91 1.53 0.02
CA ALA A 59 -14.51 2.50 0.92
C ALA A 59 -13.59 2.88 2.09
N HIS A 60 -13.75 4.11 2.58
CA HIS A 60 -13.17 4.58 3.83
C HIS A 60 -14.25 4.61 4.91
N ALA A 61 -13.97 3.97 6.05
CA ALA A 61 -14.87 3.91 7.19
C ALA A 61 -14.69 5.13 8.11
N VAL A 62 -15.80 5.71 8.55
CA VAL A 62 -15.84 6.78 9.55
C VAL A 62 -16.74 6.34 10.69
N PRO A 63 -16.29 6.33 11.95
CA PRO A 63 -17.15 5.99 13.09
C PRO A 63 -18.43 6.83 13.12
N LEU A 64 -19.55 6.24 13.51
CA LEU A 64 -20.79 6.98 13.69
C LEU A 64 -20.71 7.89 14.93
N GLU A 65 -21.24 9.10 14.81
CA GLU A 65 -21.38 10.04 15.93
C GLU A 65 -22.66 9.70 16.74
N GLY A 66 -22.68 10.09 18.02
CA GLY A 66 -23.88 9.95 18.87
C GLY A 66 -23.99 8.64 19.68
N GLY A 67 -22.97 7.78 19.66
CA GLY A 67 -22.89 6.58 20.50
C GLY A 67 -23.48 5.31 19.90
N GLU A 68 -24.01 5.36 18.68
CA GLU A 68 -24.32 4.16 17.90
C GLU A 68 -23.03 3.47 17.45
N ARG A 69 -22.84 2.19 17.77
CA ARG A 69 -21.66 1.43 17.36
C ARG A 69 -21.77 1.04 15.88
N GLY A 70 -20.96 1.65 15.04
CA GLY A 70 -20.93 1.37 13.60
C GLY A 70 -20.06 2.35 12.81
N PHE A 71 -20.11 2.26 11.48
CA PHE A 71 -19.37 3.12 10.57
C PHE A 71 -20.22 3.63 9.40
N SER A 72 -19.93 4.85 8.95
CA SER A 72 -20.26 5.35 7.61
C SER A 72 -19.15 4.95 6.64
N LEU A 73 -19.45 4.04 5.72
CA LEU A 73 -18.59 3.54 4.66
C LEU A 73 -18.74 4.45 3.43
N ARG A 74 -17.76 5.33 3.21
CA ARG A 74 -17.73 6.29 2.09
C ARG A 74 -16.96 5.69 0.92
N LEU A 75 -17.62 5.47 -0.21
CA LEU A 75 -16.96 4.92 -1.40
C LEU A 75 -15.80 5.81 -1.87
N LEU A 76 -14.69 5.16 -2.25
CA LEU A 76 -13.47 5.80 -2.74
C LEU A 76 -13.43 5.70 -4.26
N GLU A 77 -13.97 6.72 -4.92
CA GLU A 77 -13.77 6.90 -6.35
C GLU A 77 -12.40 7.55 -6.62
N LEU A 78 -11.77 7.15 -7.72
CA LEU A 78 -10.50 7.73 -8.18
C LEU A 78 -10.77 8.87 -9.16
N ASP A 79 -10.95 10.08 -8.65
CA ASP A 79 -10.96 11.29 -9.48
C ASP A 79 -9.53 11.76 -9.82
N ALA A 80 -9.42 12.70 -10.79
CA ALA A 80 -8.13 13.19 -11.27
C ALA A 80 -7.32 13.98 -10.23
N ALA A 81 -7.96 14.59 -9.23
CA ALA A 81 -7.24 15.27 -8.13
C ALA A 81 -6.68 14.23 -7.16
N ARG A 82 -7.47 13.20 -6.83
CA ARG A 82 -7.04 12.07 -6.01
C ARG A 82 -5.93 11.24 -6.65
N GLY A 83 -6.03 10.96 -7.96
CA GLY A 83 -4.97 10.28 -8.71
C GLY A 83 -3.64 11.01 -8.62
N ARG A 84 -3.63 12.33 -8.85
CA ARG A 84 -2.43 13.16 -8.67
C ARG A 84 -1.91 13.18 -7.24
N ALA A 85 -2.79 13.15 -6.23
CA ALA A 85 -2.37 13.08 -4.83
C ALA A 85 -1.66 11.76 -4.52
N ILE A 86 -2.23 10.61 -4.95
CA ILE A 86 -1.62 9.28 -4.80
C ILE A 86 -0.26 9.23 -5.51
N ALA A 87 -0.19 9.70 -6.76
CA ALA A 87 1.06 9.78 -7.52
C ALA A 87 2.13 10.66 -6.83
N GLY A 88 1.72 11.73 -6.14
CA GLY A 88 2.62 12.58 -5.36
C GLY A 88 3.14 11.87 -4.10
N GLN A 89 2.26 11.20 -3.34
CA GLN A 89 2.64 10.46 -2.13
C GLN A 89 3.59 9.30 -2.46
N LEU A 90 3.30 8.54 -3.53
CA LEU A 90 4.15 7.44 -4.01
C LEU A 90 5.60 7.90 -4.22
N LEU A 91 5.77 9.01 -4.93
CA LEU A 91 7.09 9.56 -5.26
C LEU A 91 7.84 10.10 -4.04
N VAL A 92 7.13 10.70 -3.07
CA VAL A 92 7.74 11.13 -1.80
C VAL A 92 8.29 9.91 -1.06
N HIS A 93 7.47 8.86 -0.89
CA HIS A 93 7.90 7.66 -0.18
C HIS A 93 9.03 6.91 -0.90
N HIS A 94 8.99 6.81 -2.23
CA HIS A 94 10.10 6.20 -2.97
C HIS A 94 11.40 7.01 -2.86
N ALA A 95 11.32 8.35 -2.80
CA ALA A 95 12.49 9.18 -2.57
C ALA A 95 13.06 8.97 -1.15
N GLU A 96 12.21 8.98 -0.13
CA GLU A 96 12.58 8.71 1.27
C GLU A 96 13.29 7.35 1.42
N LEU A 97 12.76 6.30 0.80
CA LEU A 97 13.33 4.95 0.81
C LEU A 97 14.69 4.89 0.08
N ARG A 98 14.80 5.53 -1.08
CA ARG A 98 16.06 5.58 -1.86
C ARG A 98 17.17 6.30 -1.11
N GLU A 99 16.88 7.46 -0.52
CA GLU A 99 17.84 8.20 0.32
C GLU A 99 18.32 7.34 1.49
N ALA A 100 17.40 6.64 2.13
CA ALA A 100 17.73 5.80 3.27
C ALA A 100 18.56 4.56 2.87
N LEU A 101 18.22 3.87 1.77
CA LEU A 101 19.02 2.77 1.22
C LEU A 101 20.46 3.22 0.91
N ALA A 102 20.64 4.40 0.32
CA ALA A 102 21.97 4.98 0.06
C ALA A 102 22.75 5.27 1.36
N ALA A 103 22.07 5.71 2.42
CA ALA A 103 22.69 5.92 3.73
C ALA A 103 23.15 4.61 4.38
N ALA A 104 22.33 3.55 4.32
CA ALA A 104 22.70 2.23 4.85
C ALA A 104 23.83 1.53 4.06
N ARG A 105 23.86 1.70 2.73
CA ARG A 105 25.02 1.31 1.90
C ARG A 105 26.30 1.99 2.37
N SER A 106 26.24 3.29 2.62
CA SER A 106 27.40 4.08 3.07
C SER A 106 27.93 3.62 4.44
N GLU A 107 27.03 3.23 5.38
CA GLU A 107 27.43 2.62 6.66
C GLU A 107 28.11 1.25 6.45
N LEU A 108 27.58 0.41 5.55
CA LEU A 108 28.17 -0.89 5.22
C LEU A 108 29.57 -0.76 4.62
N ASP A 109 29.82 0.23 3.76
CA ASP A 109 31.13 0.47 3.14
C ASP A 109 32.16 1.10 4.08
N GLY A 110 31.84 1.17 5.39
CA GLY A 110 32.77 1.61 6.43
C GLY A 110 33.01 3.11 6.47
N VAL A 111 32.20 3.90 5.76
CA VAL A 111 32.20 5.36 5.86
C VAL A 111 31.41 5.75 7.12
N PRO A 112 32.04 6.27 8.19
CA PRO A 112 31.34 6.47 9.46
C PRO A 112 30.36 7.63 9.35
N VAL A 113 29.06 7.33 9.25
CA VAL A 113 28.00 8.33 9.44
C VAL A 113 28.01 8.70 10.92
N ALA A 114 28.46 9.92 11.22
CA ALA A 114 28.73 10.36 12.59
C ALA A 114 27.52 10.16 13.53
N GLY A 115 27.71 9.38 14.60
CA GLY A 115 26.73 9.16 15.65
C GLY A 115 25.67 8.08 15.38
N ARG A 116 25.80 7.24 14.35
CA ARG A 116 24.73 6.30 13.93
C ARG A 116 25.12 4.81 13.85
N SER A 117 25.79 4.28 14.88
CA SER A 117 25.98 2.82 14.99
C SER A 117 24.61 2.13 15.21
N GLY A 118 23.98 1.67 14.13
CA GLY A 118 22.62 1.13 14.17
C GLY A 118 21.67 1.66 13.10
N LEU A 119 22.05 2.67 12.29
CA LEU A 119 21.17 3.20 11.23
C LEU A 119 20.71 2.11 10.25
N ARG A 120 21.59 1.17 9.85
CA ARG A 120 21.21 0.02 9.03
C ARG A 120 20.07 -0.81 9.65
N ARG A 121 20.11 -1.02 10.98
CA ARG A 121 19.11 -1.80 11.73
C ARG A 121 17.82 -1.02 11.93
N GLU A 122 17.93 0.27 12.25
CA GLU A 122 16.79 1.19 12.33
C GLU A 122 16.09 1.34 10.97
N LEU A 123 16.86 1.50 9.89
CA LEU A 123 16.34 1.54 8.54
C LEU A 123 15.68 0.22 8.16
N LEU A 124 16.28 -0.92 8.42
CA LEU A 124 15.66 -2.19 8.02
C LEU A 124 14.43 -2.50 8.87
N GLY A 125 14.42 -2.13 10.15
CA GLY A 125 13.19 -2.07 10.96
C GLY A 125 12.14 -1.11 10.37
N HIS A 126 12.56 0.05 9.86
CA HIS A 126 11.68 1.01 9.19
C HIS A 126 11.17 0.48 7.85
N CYS A 127 12.00 -0.07 6.98
CA CYS A 127 11.64 -0.69 5.71
C CYS A 127 10.80 -1.95 5.92
N VAL A 128 11.02 -2.75 6.96
CA VAL A 128 10.12 -3.84 7.35
C VAL A 128 8.79 -3.26 7.83
N THR A 129 8.79 -2.22 8.67
CA THR A 129 7.56 -1.57 9.17
C THR A 129 6.81 -0.82 8.06
N PHE A 130 7.52 -0.34 7.04
CA PHE A 130 7.00 0.39 5.89
C PHE A 130 6.66 -0.53 4.71
N CYS A 131 7.31 -1.68 4.54
CA CYS A 131 6.93 -2.69 3.55
C CYS A 131 5.88 -3.66 4.09
N ASN A 132 5.85 -3.94 5.40
CA ASN A 132 4.62 -4.40 6.05
C ASN A 132 3.59 -3.27 6.11
N GLY A 133 4.01 -2.01 6.31
CA GLY A 133 3.12 -0.85 6.26
C GLY A 133 2.42 -0.73 4.91
N LEU A 134 3.18 -0.87 3.82
CA LEU A 134 2.71 -1.08 2.45
C LEU A 134 1.86 -2.33 2.43
N ARG A 135 2.32 -3.53 2.79
CA ARG A 135 1.49 -4.75 2.97
C ARG A 135 0.44 -4.66 4.12
N MET A 136 0.00 -3.45 4.47
CA MET A 136 -1.13 -3.03 5.30
C MET A 136 -1.85 -1.76 4.77
N HIS A 137 -1.34 -0.99 3.79
CA HIS A 137 -1.83 0.37 3.41
C HIS A 137 -2.61 0.53 2.06
N HIS A 138 -2.49 -0.20 0.96
CA HIS A 138 -1.50 -1.16 0.49
C HIS A 138 -1.57 -2.66 0.98
N LEU A 139 -2.50 -2.96 1.89
CA LEU A 139 -3.30 -4.22 1.96
C LEU A 139 -4.71 -3.94 2.52
N ARG A 140 -4.86 -2.77 3.15
CA ARG A 140 -5.90 -1.77 2.78
C ARG A 140 -6.01 -1.51 1.24
N GLU A 141 -5.18 -2.13 0.40
CA GLU A 141 -5.10 -1.99 -1.06
C GLU A 141 -6.30 -2.50 -1.85
N ASP A 142 -7.12 -3.41 -1.32
CA ASP A 142 -8.44 -3.66 -1.94
C ASP A 142 -9.30 -2.38 -1.93
N GLY A 143 -8.89 -1.33 -1.21
CA GLY A 143 -9.33 0.05 -1.43
C GLY A 143 -8.61 0.70 -2.63
N ALA A 144 -7.32 1.02 -2.48
CA ALA A 144 -6.60 1.84 -3.46
C ALA A 144 -6.41 1.15 -4.83
N PHE A 145 -5.93 -0.10 -4.88
CA PHE A 145 -5.76 -0.82 -6.13
C PHE A 145 -7.10 -1.14 -6.77
N THR A 146 -8.14 -1.56 -6.04
CA THR A 146 -9.47 -1.74 -6.65
C THR A 146 -10.05 -0.45 -7.22
N ALA A 147 -9.82 0.72 -6.58
CA ALA A 147 -10.20 2.00 -7.17
C ALA A 147 -9.42 2.32 -8.46
N ILE A 148 -8.14 1.93 -8.52
CA ILE A 148 -7.30 2.05 -9.73
C ILE A 148 -7.71 1.03 -10.80
N GLU A 149 -8.02 -0.23 -10.46
CA GLU A 149 -8.51 -1.27 -11.37
C GLU A 149 -9.85 -0.88 -11.99
N LYS A 150 -10.77 -0.35 -11.17
CA LYS A 150 -12.07 0.16 -11.62
C LYS A 150 -11.94 1.35 -12.58
N ALA A 151 -11.02 2.28 -12.29
CA ALA A 151 -10.79 3.46 -13.12
C ALA A 151 -9.90 3.19 -14.36
N HIS A 152 -8.99 2.23 -14.25
CA HIS A 152 -7.97 1.88 -15.25
C HIS A 152 -7.81 0.35 -15.37
N PRO A 153 -8.79 -0.39 -15.94
CA PRO A 153 -8.73 -1.86 -16.02
C PRO A 153 -7.50 -2.43 -16.74
N GLY A 154 -6.87 -1.63 -17.61
CA GLY A 154 -5.61 -2.00 -18.27
C GLY A 154 -4.41 -2.17 -17.33
N LEU A 155 -4.48 -1.67 -16.09
CA LEU A 155 -3.42 -1.81 -15.08
C LEU A 155 -3.52 -3.10 -14.26
N VAL A 156 -4.62 -3.87 -14.34
CA VAL A 156 -4.80 -5.12 -13.57
C VAL A 156 -3.57 -6.06 -13.63
N PRO A 157 -2.92 -6.30 -14.80
CA PRO A 157 -1.71 -7.14 -14.85
C PRO A 157 -0.53 -6.56 -14.06
N ALA A 158 -0.34 -5.24 -14.07
CA ALA A 158 0.73 -4.57 -13.33
C ALA A 158 0.46 -4.59 -11.82
N LEU A 159 -0.78 -4.32 -11.41
CA LEU A 159 -1.20 -4.34 -10.00
C LEU A 159 -1.10 -5.75 -9.39
N ASN A 160 -1.43 -6.80 -10.15
CA ASN A 160 -1.21 -8.18 -9.72
C ASN A 160 0.28 -8.50 -9.51
N ARG A 161 1.15 -8.06 -10.42
CA ARG A 161 2.60 -8.20 -10.25
C ARG A 161 3.12 -7.43 -9.02
N LEU A 162 2.63 -6.21 -8.79
CA LEU A 162 3.04 -5.40 -7.63
C LEU A 162 2.68 -6.09 -6.31
N ARG A 163 1.50 -6.71 -6.20
CA ARG A 163 1.11 -7.54 -5.03
C ARG A 163 2.09 -8.70 -4.80
N GLU A 164 2.50 -9.41 -5.85
CA GLU A 164 3.48 -10.52 -5.77
C GLU A 164 4.88 -10.04 -5.38
N GLU A 165 5.30 -8.87 -5.87
CA GLU A 165 6.57 -8.23 -5.53
C GLU A 165 6.59 -7.75 -4.07
N HIS A 166 5.52 -7.10 -3.57
CA HIS A 166 5.39 -6.67 -2.18
C HIS A 166 5.58 -7.84 -1.19
N GLU A 167 4.95 -8.99 -1.44
CA GLU A 167 5.12 -10.19 -0.61
C GLU A 167 6.56 -10.72 -0.63
N THR A 168 7.28 -10.56 -1.74
CA THR A 168 8.65 -11.04 -1.92
C THR A 168 9.66 -10.10 -1.25
N VAL A 169 9.47 -8.79 -1.41
CA VAL A 169 10.22 -7.72 -0.74
C VAL A 169 10.04 -7.80 0.78
N SER A 170 8.81 -7.96 1.27
CA SER A 170 8.52 -8.10 2.71
C SER A 170 9.28 -9.27 3.34
N ARG A 171 9.30 -10.44 2.68
CA ARG A 171 10.07 -11.61 3.13
C ARG A 171 11.57 -11.35 3.16
N ALA A 172 12.16 -10.82 2.08
CA ALA A 172 13.59 -10.57 2.02
C ALA A 172 14.07 -9.54 3.07
N LEU A 173 13.26 -8.51 3.35
CA LEU A 173 13.54 -7.53 4.40
C LEU A 173 13.46 -8.13 5.82
N LEU A 174 12.54 -9.05 6.07
CA LEU A 174 12.45 -9.79 7.34
C LEU A 174 13.66 -10.73 7.55
N ASP A 175 14.06 -11.45 6.50
CA ASP A 175 15.22 -12.33 6.54
C ASP A 175 16.50 -11.52 6.82
N LEU A 176 16.65 -10.34 6.21
CA LEU A 176 17.77 -9.44 6.46
C LEU A 176 17.72 -8.81 7.87
N ASP A 177 16.57 -8.40 8.39
CA ASP A 177 16.47 -7.93 9.78
C ASP A 177 16.89 -9.04 10.76
N ALA A 178 16.43 -10.28 10.57
CA ALA A 178 16.82 -11.42 11.39
C ALA A 178 18.34 -11.67 11.38
N LEU A 179 19.00 -11.58 10.22
CA LEU A 179 20.47 -11.64 10.09
C LEU A 179 21.17 -10.52 10.87
N LEU A 180 20.53 -9.36 11.06
CA LEU A 180 21.07 -8.24 11.82
C LEU A 180 20.83 -8.35 13.33
N GLN A 181 19.71 -8.92 13.75
CA GLN A 181 19.40 -9.18 15.16
C GLN A 181 20.22 -10.34 15.75
N GLY A 182 20.80 -11.22 14.93
CA GLY A 182 21.61 -12.35 15.37
C GLY A 182 22.86 -11.96 16.19
N GLU A 183 23.09 -12.67 17.29
CA GLU A 183 24.32 -12.56 18.09
C GLU A 183 25.45 -13.40 17.46
N GLY A 184 26.19 -12.82 16.51
CA GLY A 184 27.35 -13.46 15.92
C GLY A 184 28.13 -12.58 14.94
N GLU A 185 29.37 -12.97 14.65
CA GLU A 185 30.15 -12.41 13.53
C GLU A 185 29.55 -12.89 12.21
N VAL A 186 28.56 -12.17 11.70
CA VAL A 186 28.14 -12.31 10.30
C VAL A 186 29.29 -11.85 9.42
N GLU A 187 29.71 -12.70 8.48
CA GLU A 187 30.72 -12.34 7.48
C GLU A 187 30.31 -11.06 6.74
N SER A 188 31.13 -10.01 6.89
CA SER A 188 30.84 -8.65 6.37
C SER A 188 30.66 -8.64 4.85
N THR A 189 31.26 -9.62 4.17
CA THR A 189 31.10 -9.87 2.74
C THR A 189 29.67 -10.32 2.41
N ALA A 190 29.21 -11.43 2.99
CA ALA A 190 27.88 -12.00 2.77
C ALA A 190 26.74 -11.03 3.15
N LEU A 191 26.89 -10.27 4.24
CA LEU A 191 25.90 -9.25 4.62
C LEU A 191 25.77 -8.13 3.58
N ARG A 192 26.89 -7.71 2.97
CA ARG A 192 26.86 -6.68 1.92
C ARG A 192 26.25 -7.23 0.64
N GLU A 193 26.58 -8.45 0.23
CA GLU A 193 25.97 -9.10 -0.94
C GLU A 193 24.45 -9.24 -0.79
N GLU A 194 23.97 -9.63 0.40
CA GLU A 194 22.54 -9.72 0.69
C GLU A 194 21.85 -8.34 0.68
N PHE A 195 22.45 -7.34 1.31
CA PHE A 195 21.94 -5.97 1.28
C PHE A 195 21.84 -5.42 -0.15
N GLU A 196 22.88 -5.61 -0.97
CA GLU A 196 22.90 -5.15 -2.36
C GLU A 196 21.82 -5.85 -3.21
N ARG A 197 21.59 -7.14 -2.98
CA ARG A 197 20.50 -7.90 -3.61
C ARG A 197 19.13 -7.29 -3.29
N ILE A 198 18.88 -6.98 -2.02
CA ILE A 198 17.61 -6.41 -1.56
C ILE A 198 17.44 -4.96 -2.06
N ALA A 199 18.48 -4.13 -1.95
CA ALA A 199 18.44 -2.75 -2.43
C ALA A 199 18.21 -2.67 -3.94
N GLY A 200 18.86 -3.54 -4.73
CA GLY A 200 18.63 -3.65 -6.18
C GLY A 200 17.21 -4.13 -6.53
N GLY A 201 16.67 -5.07 -5.74
CA GLY A 201 15.28 -5.53 -5.89
C GLY A 201 14.25 -4.43 -5.60
N LEU A 202 14.45 -3.68 -4.52
CA LEU A 202 13.61 -2.52 -4.16
C LEU A 202 13.63 -1.44 -5.24
N GLU A 203 14.81 -1.06 -5.75
CA GLU A 203 14.90 -0.05 -6.81
C GLU A 203 14.21 -0.49 -8.10
N ALA A 204 14.37 -1.77 -8.50
CA ALA A 204 13.70 -2.33 -9.67
C ALA A 204 12.17 -2.36 -9.50
N HIS A 205 11.68 -2.63 -8.29
CA HIS A 205 10.26 -2.61 -7.93
C HIS A 205 9.70 -1.17 -7.97
N PHE A 206 10.34 -0.20 -7.31
CA PHE A 206 9.94 1.22 -7.33
C PHE A 206 9.88 1.76 -8.77
N ALA A 207 10.89 1.46 -9.60
CA ALA A 207 10.93 1.86 -11.00
C ALA A 207 9.81 1.22 -11.83
N TYR A 208 9.45 -0.05 -11.56
CA TYR A 208 8.33 -0.71 -12.22
C TYR A 208 6.99 -0.08 -11.82
N GLU A 209 6.75 0.16 -10.53
CA GLU A 209 5.53 0.79 -10.06
C GLU A 209 5.36 2.20 -10.63
N GLU A 210 6.39 3.04 -10.54
CA GLU A 210 6.38 4.40 -11.08
C GLU A 210 6.07 4.42 -12.58
N ALA A 211 6.71 3.55 -13.36
CA ALA A 211 6.53 3.49 -14.81
C ALA A 211 5.10 3.06 -15.23
N ASN A 212 4.41 2.23 -14.42
CA ASN A 212 3.07 1.73 -14.76
C ASN A 212 1.95 2.61 -14.17
N LEU A 213 2.09 3.07 -12.93
CA LEU A 213 1.00 3.75 -12.23
C LEU A 213 0.95 5.26 -12.49
N LEU A 214 2.10 5.95 -12.55
CA LEU A 214 2.13 7.42 -12.68
C LEU A 214 1.42 7.94 -13.94
N PRO A 215 1.56 7.35 -15.15
CA PRO A 215 0.91 7.87 -16.34
C PRO A 215 -0.62 7.85 -16.26
N ALA A 216 -1.19 6.84 -15.58
CA ALA A 216 -2.62 6.72 -15.36
C ALA A 216 -3.09 7.67 -14.24
N LEU A 217 -2.45 7.61 -13.07
CA LEU A 217 -2.80 8.40 -11.89
C LEU A 217 -2.73 9.91 -12.12
N ARG A 218 -1.78 10.37 -12.94
CA ARG A 218 -1.65 11.79 -13.30
C ARG A 218 -2.60 12.23 -14.43
N GLY A 219 -3.17 11.29 -15.18
CA GLY A 219 -3.97 11.54 -16.37
C GLY A 219 -3.16 11.78 -17.66
N GLU A 220 -1.85 11.52 -17.64
CA GLU A 220 -0.94 11.77 -18.76
C GLU A 220 -1.21 10.84 -19.96
N GLY A 221 -1.83 9.67 -19.73
CA GLY A 221 -2.26 8.75 -20.80
C GLY A 221 -3.54 9.14 -21.56
N ALA A 222 -4.34 10.10 -21.07
CA ALA A 222 -5.63 10.46 -21.69
C ALA A 222 -5.54 11.58 -22.73
N ALA A 223 -4.39 12.25 -22.85
CA ALA A 223 -4.22 13.45 -23.68
C ALA A 223 -4.08 13.19 -25.19
N VAL A 224 -4.10 11.92 -25.64
CA VAL A 224 -3.85 11.53 -27.05
C VAL A 224 -5.12 10.98 -27.72
N SER A 225 -6.24 11.72 -27.65
CA SER A 225 -7.46 11.44 -28.47
C SER A 225 -8.43 12.63 -28.60
N LEU A 226 -7.92 13.85 -28.81
CA LEU A 226 -8.76 15.03 -29.14
C LEU A 226 -8.26 15.83 -30.38
N SER A 227 -7.40 15.24 -31.22
CA SER A 227 -6.84 15.90 -32.42
C SER A 227 -7.29 15.29 -33.76
N GLN A 228 -8.35 14.46 -33.78
CA GLN A 228 -8.87 13.83 -35.02
C GLN A 228 -10.32 14.15 -35.39
N LEU A 229 -10.94 15.16 -34.76
CA LEU A 229 -12.21 15.75 -35.24
C LEU A 229 -11.94 17.17 -35.74
N GLY A 230 -11.36 17.26 -36.94
CA GLY A 230 -10.94 18.52 -37.52
C GLY A 230 -10.34 18.42 -38.92
N ASN A 231 -11.09 17.91 -39.90
CA ASN A 231 -11.21 18.53 -41.22
C ASN A 231 -12.32 17.90 -42.07
N GLU A 232 -13.02 18.76 -42.82
CA GLU A 232 -14.15 18.48 -43.70
C GLU A 232 -13.67 17.91 -45.07
N PRO A 233 -14.58 17.73 -46.06
CA PRO A 233 -14.99 18.88 -46.88
C PRO A 233 -16.50 19.11 -46.99
#